data_AF-A0A847G1E6-F1
#
_entry.id   AF-A0A847G1E6-F1
#
_cell.length_a   1.000
_cell.length_b   1.000
_cell.length_c   1.000
_cell.angle_alpha   90.00
_cell.angle_beta   90.00
_cell.angle_gamma   90.00
#
_symmetry.space_group_name_H-M   'P 1'
#
loop_
_entity.id
_entity.type
_entity.pdbx_description
1 polymer ?
#
loop_
_entity_poly.entity_id
_entity_poly.type
_entity_poly.pdbx_seq_one_letter_code
_entity_poly.pdbx_strand_id
1 'polypeptide(L)'
;NIAETGILNFKSCFPDSIVGFFSTSKFCDTKFIEFFIRTEKDSLERYAPATAQKNINLEILSKLAIPLPPINEQKEIITKIDEILSIISHNENLIESSLNKISHVRQSILMLAFTGNLIPQENQ
;
A
#
# COMPACT_ATOMS: atom_id res chain seq x y z
N ASN A 1 -8.44 -6.86 -10.00
CA ASN A 1 -7.75 -5.57 -9.78
C ASN A 1 -8.71 -4.42 -9.99
N ILE A 2 -9.72 -4.31 -9.12
CA ILE A 2 -10.65 -3.19 -9.15
C ILE A 2 -10.11 -2.16 -8.15
N ALA A 3 -10.15 -0.88 -8.52
CA ALA A 3 -9.72 0.23 -7.69
C ALA A 3 -8.29 0.10 -7.12
N GLU A 4 -7.35 -0.46 -7.89
CA GLU A 4 -5.93 -0.17 -7.64
C GLU A 4 -5.68 1.27 -8.04
N THR A 5 -5.35 2.09 -7.04
CA THR A 5 -5.12 3.52 -7.19
C THR A 5 -3.63 3.82 -7.19
N GLY A 6 -3.24 4.84 -7.95
CA GLY A 6 -1.87 5.32 -8.01
C GLY A 6 -1.83 6.80 -8.34
N ILE A 7 -0.89 7.51 -7.73
CA ILE A 7 -0.65 8.93 -8.02
C ILE A 7 0.51 9.03 -9.01
N LEU A 8 0.25 9.68 -10.14
CA LEU A 8 1.24 9.91 -11.18
C LEU A 8 1.94 11.25 -10.98
N ASN A 9 3.27 11.20 -10.95
CA ASN A 9 4.12 12.40 -10.86
C ASN A 9 4.55 12.95 -12.23
N PHE A 10 4.09 12.33 -13.32
CA PHE A 10 4.45 12.69 -14.69
C PHE A 10 3.24 12.59 -15.64
N LYS A 11 3.31 13.29 -16.77
CA LYS A 11 2.28 13.22 -17.82
C LYS A 11 2.35 11.86 -18.51
N SER A 12 1.21 11.20 -18.65
CA SER A 12 1.12 9.88 -19.27
C SER A 12 -0.19 9.72 -20.01
N CYS A 13 -0.20 8.84 -21.02
CA CYS A 13 -1.40 8.41 -21.72
C CYS A 13 -1.76 6.99 -21.26
N PHE A 14 -3.04 6.70 -21.10
CA PHE A 14 -3.51 5.39 -20.62
C PHE A 14 -4.58 4.82 -21.56
N PRO A 15 -4.69 3.49 -21.65
CA PRO A 15 -5.78 2.84 -22.39
C PRO A 15 -7.13 3.07 -21.71
N ASP A 16 -8.23 2.81 -22.42
CA ASP A 16 -9.61 2.99 -21.95
C ASP A 16 -9.96 2.22 -20.65
N SER A 17 -9.10 1.29 -20.23
CA SER A 17 -9.23 0.52 -19.00
C SER A 17 -8.77 1.26 -17.73
N ILE A 18 -8.21 2.47 -17.86
CA ILE A 18 -7.73 3.28 -16.72
C ILE A 18 -8.47 4.61 -16.70
N VAL A 19 -8.97 4.97 -15.52
CA VAL A 19 -9.61 6.28 -15.27
C VAL A 19 -8.60 7.22 -14.62
N GLY A 20 -8.36 8.37 -15.25
CA GLY A 20 -7.60 9.46 -14.67
C GLY A 20 -8.50 10.41 -13.88
N PHE A 21 -8.07 10.78 -12.67
CA PHE A 21 -8.69 11.84 -11.88
C PHE A 21 -7.76 13.04 -11.79
N PHE A 22 -8.28 14.23 -12.12
CA PHE A 22 -7.52 15.48 -12.05
C PHE A 22 -8.29 16.48 -11.18
N SER A 23 -7.78 16.75 -9.97
CA SER A 23 -8.31 17.84 -9.15
C SER A 23 -7.92 19.17 -9.78
N THR A 24 -8.89 19.88 -10.36
CA THR A 24 -8.69 21.25 -10.89
C THR A 24 -8.91 22.31 -9.80
N SER A 25 -9.40 21.91 -8.63
CA SER A 25 -9.86 22.81 -7.57
C SER A 25 -8.83 22.94 -6.45
N LYS A 26 -8.58 24.18 -5.99
CA LYS A 26 -7.74 24.46 -4.81
C LYS A 26 -8.32 23.93 -3.49
N PHE A 27 -9.57 23.45 -3.51
CA PHE A 27 -10.28 22.96 -2.33
C PHE A 27 -10.15 21.44 -2.13
N CYS A 28 -9.47 20.72 -3.02
CA CYS A 28 -9.42 19.26 -3.00
C CYS A 28 -7.99 18.75 -3.23
N ASP A 29 -7.47 18.04 -2.22
CA ASP A 29 -6.18 17.36 -2.31
C ASP A 29 -6.33 15.99 -2.97
N THR A 30 -5.52 15.73 -4.00
CA THR A 30 -5.53 14.45 -4.74
C THR A 30 -5.22 13.25 -3.83
N LYS A 31 -4.35 13.40 -2.83
CA LYS A 31 -4.04 12.32 -1.88
C LYS A 31 -5.23 11.96 -1.01
N PHE A 32 -6.03 12.96 -0.61
CA PHE A 32 -7.23 12.71 0.18
C PHE A 32 -8.24 11.86 -0.60
N ILE A 33 -8.46 12.19 -1.88
CA ILE A 33 -9.33 11.43 -2.77
C ILE A 33 -8.79 10.00 -2.98
N GLU A 34 -7.49 9.84 -3.14
CA GLU A 34 -6.86 8.52 -3.25
C GLU A 34 -7.15 7.66 -2.02
N PHE A 35 -6.91 8.19 -0.81
CA PHE A 35 -7.19 7.47 0.43
C PHE A 35 -8.68 7.16 0.62
N PHE A 36 -9.56 8.07 0.22
CA PHE A 36 -11.01 7.84 0.28
C PHE A 36 -11.44 6.71 -0.66
N ILE A 37 -11.01 6.75 -1.92
CA ILE A 37 -11.32 5.70 -2.91
C ILE A 37 -10.74 4.35 -2.45
N ARG A 38 -9.55 4.34 -1.87
CA ARG A 38 -8.95 3.13 -1.31
C ARG A 38 -9.79 2.53 -0.19
N THR A 39 -10.41 3.37 0.63
CA THR A 39 -11.31 2.93 1.72
C THR A 39 -12.64 2.42 1.19
N GLU A 40 -13.21 3.11 0.19
CA GLU A 40 -14.47 2.73 -0.44
C GLU A 40 -14.32 1.58 -1.46
N LYS A 41 -13.12 1.05 -1.69
CA LYS A 41 -12.87 -0.03 -2.65
C LYS A 41 -13.83 -1.21 -2.47
N ASP A 42 -14.01 -1.70 -1.25
CA ASP A 42 -14.90 -2.84 -0.96
C ASP A 42 -16.37 -2.51 -1.25
N SER A 43 -16.76 -1.26 -1.05
CA SER A 43 -18.08 -0.74 -1.37
C SER A 43 -18.26 -0.67 -2.89
N LEU A 44 -17.31 -0.07 -3.61
CA LEU A 44 -17.32 0.00 -5.07
C LEU A 44 -17.34 -1.39 -5.73
N GLU A 45 -16.65 -2.37 -5.16
CA GLU A 45 -16.71 -3.76 -5.64
C GLU A 45 -18.10 -4.39 -5.48
N ARG A 46 -18.89 -3.98 -4.49
CA ARG A 46 -20.29 -4.42 -4.32
C ARG A 46 -21.26 -3.69 -5.25
N TYR A 47 -20.98 -2.44 -5.59
CA TYR A 47 -21.76 -1.66 -6.55
C TYR A 47 -21.46 -2.05 -8.01
N ALA A 48 -20.35 -2.73 -8.28
CA ALA A 48 -20.03 -3.25 -9.60
C ALA A 48 -21.06 -4.31 -10.03
N PRO A 49 -21.61 -4.23 -11.27
CA PRO A 49 -22.59 -5.20 -11.75
C PRO A 49 -22.06 -6.63 -11.67
N ALA A 50 -22.80 -7.54 -11.03
CA ALA A 50 -22.38 -8.92 -10.79
C ALA A 50 -22.29 -9.79 -12.05
N THR A 51 -22.74 -9.29 -13.21
CA THR A 51 -23.05 -10.12 -14.41
C THR A 51 -22.12 -9.95 -15.60
N ALA A 52 -21.20 -8.97 -15.60
CA ALA A 52 -20.17 -8.85 -16.64
C ALA A 52 -18.92 -8.17 -16.05
N GLN A 53 -17.76 -8.54 -16.59
CA GLN A 53 -16.41 -8.04 -16.28
C GLN A 53 -16.40 -6.81 -15.35
N LYS A 54 -15.97 -7.01 -14.09
CA LYS A 54 -16.03 -6.01 -13.02
C LYS A 54 -15.23 -4.75 -13.38
N ASN A 55 -15.86 -3.83 -14.10
CA ASN A 55 -15.29 -2.55 -14.53
C ASN A 55 -16.05 -1.44 -13.80
N ILE A 56 -15.32 -0.58 -13.09
CA ILE A 56 -15.89 0.65 -12.54
C ILE A 56 -15.95 1.67 -13.67
N ASN A 57 -17.15 1.89 -14.20
CA ASN A 57 -17.35 2.91 -15.23
C ASN A 57 -17.32 4.33 -14.64
N LEU A 58 -16.96 5.32 -15.47
CA LEU A 58 -16.96 6.74 -15.10
C LEU A 58 -18.28 7.22 -14.48
N GLU A 59 -19.41 6.66 -14.91
CA GLU A 59 -20.72 6.99 -14.36
C GLU A 59 -20.87 6.61 -12.88
N ILE A 60 -20.27 5.50 -12.45
CA ILE A 60 -20.32 5.05 -11.06
C ILE A 60 -19.44 5.96 -10.21
N LEU A 61 -18.22 6.26 -10.67
CA LEU A 61 -17.31 7.18 -9.99
C LEU A 61 -17.88 8.59 -9.88
N SER A 62 -18.57 9.08 -10.92
CA SER A 62 -19.18 10.41 -10.92
C SER A 62 -20.37 10.53 -9.95
N LYS A 63 -20.98 9.40 -9.57
CA LYS A 63 -22.09 9.34 -8.60
C LYS A 63 -21.60 9.16 -7.15
N LEU A 64 -20.30 8.91 -6.94
CA LEU A 64 -19.74 8.71 -5.62
C LEU A 64 -19.75 10.05 -4.86
N ALA A 65 -20.50 10.10 -3.76
CA ALA A 65 -20.53 11.26 -2.89
C ALA A 65 -19.29 11.24 -1.99
N ILE A 66 -18.32 12.11 -2.28
CA ILE A 66 -17.09 12.22 -1.48
C ILE A 66 -17.29 13.33 -0.43
N PRO A 67 -17.13 13.03 0.88
CA PRO A 67 -17.10 14.07 1.89
C PRO A 67 -15.83 14.90 1.72
N LEU A 68 -15.97 16.20 1.43
CA LEU A 68 -14.86 17.12 1.24
C LEU A 68 -14.77 18.08 2.43
N PRO A 69 -13.99 17.74 3.48
CA PRO A 69 -13.74 18.65 4.60
C PRO A 69 -12.89 19.85 4.14
N PRO A 70 -12.72 20.90 4.97
CA PRO A 70 -11.82 22.00 4.67
C PRO A 70 -10.39 21.53 4.35
N ILE A 71 -9.69 22.28 3.49
CA ILE A 71 -8.34 21.88 3.01
C ILE A 71 -7.32 21.63 4.13
N ASN A 72 -7.46 22.34 5.26
CA ASN A 72 -6.58 22.14 6.41
C ASN A 72 -6.84 20.79 7.08
N GLU A 73 -8.11 20.40 7.23
CA GLU A 73 -8.50 19.10 7.79
C GLU A 73 -8.12 17.96 6.85
N GLN A 74 -8.26 18.13 5.53
CA GLN A 74 -7.75 17.17 4.54
C GLN A 74 -6.24 16.91 4.74
N LYS A 75 -5.44 17.97 4.94
CA LYS A 75 -4.00 17.84 5.18
C LYS A 75 -3.68 17.14 6.49
N GLU A 76 -4.38 17.47 7.58
CA GLU A 76 -4.19 16.79 8.87
C GLU A 76 -4.52 15.29 8.78
N ILE A 77 -5.59 14.94 8.09
CA ILE A 77 -5.96 13.55 7.83
C ILE A 77 -4.85 12.85 7.03
N ILE A 78 -4.38 13.47 5.94
CA ILE A 78 -3.29 12.92 5.12
C ILE A 78 -2.03 12.70 5.97
N THR A 79 -1.62 13.68 6.78
CA THR A 79 -0.43 13.57 7.62
C THR A 79 -0.53 12.40 8.59
N LYS A 80 -1.67 12.23 9.28
CA LYS A 80 -1.88 11.10 10.20
C LYS A 80 -1.84 9.76 9.48
N ILE A 81 -2.43 9.68 8.28
CA ILE A 81 -2.39 8.46 7.47
C ILE A 81 -0.94 8.14 7.04
N ASP A 82 -0.21 9.14 6.54
CA ASP A 82 1.19 8.98 6.13
C ASP A 82 2.09 8.54 7.31
N GLU A 83 1.87 9.09 8.52
CA GLU A 83 2.56 8.66 9.74
C GLU A 83 2.30 7.18 10.07
N ILE A 84 1.03 6.77 10.06
CA ILE A 84 0.65 5.37 10.37
C ILE A 84 1.23 4.41 9.33
N LEU A 85 1.12 4.75 8.04
CA LEU A 85 1.67 3.92 6.96
C LEU A 85 3.19 3.83 7.02
N SER A 86 3.86 4.90 7.42
CA SER A 86 5.31 4.89 7.63
C SER A 86 5.71 3.94 8.75
N ILE A 87 4.98 3.93 9.87
CA ILE A 87 5.20 3.00 10.99
C ILE A 87 4.98 1.55 10.54
N ILE A 88 3.91 1.28 9.79
CA ILE A 88 3.61 -0.05 9.25
C ILE A 88 4.76 -0.53 8.36
N SER A 89 5.17 0.29 7.39
CA SER A 89 6.27 -0.04 6.49
C SER A 89 7.58 -0.27 7.25
N HIS A 90 7.86 0.53 8.27
CA HIS A 90 9.04 0.33 9.11
C HIS A 90 9.01 -1.03 9.84
N ASN A 91 7.86 -1.40 10.40
CA ASN A 91 7.68 -2.69 11.08
C ASN A 91 7.80 -3.88 10.14
N GLU A 92 7.22 -3.79 8.94
CA GLU A 92 7.35 -4.83 7.90
C GLU A 92 8.82 -5.06 7.53
N ASN A 93 9.57 -3.98 7.28
CA ASN A 93 11.01 -4.05 7.01
C ASN A 93 11.80 -4.65 8.18
N LEU A 94 11.45 -4.31 9.43
CA LEU A 94 12.08 -4.89 10.62
C LEU A 94 11.84 -6.40 10.72
N ILE A 95 10.61 -6.86 10.48
CA ILE A 95 10.24 -8.28 10.48
C ILE A 95 11.02 -9.02 9.40
N GLU A 96 11.04 -8.49 8.17
CA GLU A 96 11.77 -9.10 7.06
C GLU A 96 13.27 -9.21 7.35
N SER A 97 13.88 -8.13 7.86
CA SER A 97 15.29 -8.15 8.25
C SER A 97 15.59 -9.16 9.36
N SER A 98 14.66 -9.35 10.31
CA SER A 98 14.80 -10.31 11.40
C SER A 98 14.69 -11.75 10.92
N LEU A 99 13.76 -12.03 10.00
CA LEU A 99 13.64 -13.34 9.35
C LEU A 99 14.92 -13.70 8.58
N ASN A 100 15.49 -12.73 7.86
CA ASN A 100 16.76 -12.92 7.16
C ASN A 100 17.92 -13.15 8.14
N LYS A 101 17.98 -12.44 9.26
CA LYS A 101 18.99 -12.72 10.30
C LYS A 101 18.86 -14.12 10.88
N ILE A 102 17.63 -14.58 11.16
CA ILE A 102 17.38 -15.92 11.68
C ILE A 102 17.83 -16.98 10.68
N SER A 103 17.55 -16.81 9.38
CA SER A 103 17.97 -17.78 8.36
C SER A 103 19.49 -17.89 8.29
N HIS A 104 20.20 -16.75 8.29
CA HIS A 104 21.66 -16.72 8.30
C HIS A 104 22.26 -17.33 9.57
N VAL A 105 21.74 -16.98 10.75
CA VAL A 105 22.22 -17.55 12.02
C VAL A 105 22.01 -19.07 12.05
N ARG A 106 20.87 -19.57 11.57
CA ARG A 106 20.61 -21.03 11.49
C ARG A 106 21.61 -21.72 10.57
N GLN A 107 21.91 -21.12 9.41
CA GLN A 107 22.92 -21.65 8.48
C GLN A 107 24.31 -21.66 9.12
N SER A 108 24.70 -20.59 9.81
CA SER A 108 26.00 -20.52 10.51
C SER A 108 26.11 -21.54 11.63
N ILE A 109 25.07 -21.73 12.45
CA ILE A 109 25.06 -22.74 13.52
C ILE A 109 25.16 -24.16 12.93
N LEU A 110 24.41 -24.45 11.86
CA LEU A 110 24.51 -25.74 11.17
C LEU A 110 25.92 -25.97 10.61
N MET A 111 26.51 -24.94 9.98
CA MET A 111 27.89 -25.02 9.48
C MET A 111 28.89 -25.29 10.61
N LEU A 112 28.76 -24.59 11.75
CA LEU A 112 29.58 -24.82 12.93
C LEU A 112 29.38 -26.24 13.49
N ALA A 113 28.16 -26.78 13.44
CA ALA A 113 27.86 -28.15 13.84
C ALA A 113 28.55 -29.18 12.94
N PHE A 114 28.41 -29.03 11.62
CA PHE A 114 29.01 -29.95 10.64
C PHE A 114 30.53 -29.86 10.59
N THR A 115 31.12 -28.72 10.98
CA THR A 115 32.58 -28.54 11.07
C THR A 115 33.18 -28.95 12.42
N GLY A 116 32.36 -29.43 13.36
CA GLY A 116 32.83 -29.89 14.67
C GLY A 116 33.32 -28.76 15.61
N ASN A 117 33.04 -27.50 15.27
CA ASN A 117 33.47 -26.32 16.02
C ASN A 117 32.46 -25.86 17.09
N LEU A 118 31.38 -26.64 17.33
CA LEU A 118 30.36 -26.33 18.35
C LEU A 118 30.73 -26.77 19.78
N ILE A 119 31.86 -27.45 19.95
CA ILE A 119 32.38 -27.90 21.25
C ILE A 119 33.80 -27.33 21.40
N PRO A 120 34.21 -26.87 22.60
CA PRO A 120 35.60 -26.51 22.83
C PRO A 120 36.47 -27.70 22.46
N GLN A 121 37.40 -27.52 21.52
CA GLN A 121 38.41 -28.53 21.26
C GLN A 121 39.35 -28.54 22.47
N GLU A 122 39.13 -29.47 23.39
CA GLU A 122 40.13 -29.80 24.41
C GLU A 122 41.35 -30.40 23.69
N ASN A 123 42.32 -29.54 23.40
CA ASN A 123 43.64 -29.96 22.94
C ASN A 123 44.36 -30.61 24.13
N GLN A 124 44.54 -31.94 24.07
CA GLN A 124 45.59 -32.66 24.79
C GLN A 124 46.63 -33.17 23.81
#